data_AF-A0A9P4ITX9-F1
#
_entry.id   AF-A0A9P4ITX9-F1
#
_cell.length_a   1.000
_cell.length_b   1.000
_cell.length_c   1.000
_cell.angle_alpha   90.00
_cell.angle_beta   90.00
_cell.angle_gamma   90.00
#
_symmetry.space_group_name_H-M   'P 1'
#
loop_
_entity.id
_entity.type
_entity.pdbx_description
1 polymer ?
#
loop_
_entity_poly.entity_id
_entity_poly.type
_entity_poly.pdbx_seq_one_letter_code
_entity_poly.pdbx_strand_id
1 'polypeptide(L)'
;MAEHSKAFFEKTDEGEVKKRQEAFTQFLVDAPTTAKLAEARKLLEVYSRVKSEEVLPHVIAIRNKAWKIDPFPCIGQFNFLDLSVSRSPFYPEVLERVKHGHKLLDLGCCLGCEIRAFVADGAPSENLYGSDINSHFLALGYDLFLDKSTLKSTFIAADLFASPSPLDSLNGQMNIVYAASVIHLFDRPGQKKVVQRITQLLVTEPDSICLGRQVGDNGT
;
A
#
# COMPACT_ATOMS: atom_id res chain seq x y z
N MET A 1 -4.34 10.25 -23.77
CA MET A 1 -4.32 9.54 -22.48
C MET A 1 -3.25 10.05 -21.48
N ALA A 2 -2.71 11.27 -21.64
CA ALA A 2 -1.92 11.94 -20.59
C ALA A 2 -2.78 12.75 -19.59
N GLU A 3 -4.07 12.98 -19.91
CA GLU A 3 -5.01 13.70 -19.05
C GLU A 3 -5.54 12.86 -17.88
N HIS A 4 -5.47 11.52 -17.96
CA HIS A 4 -5.99 10.64 -16.90
C HIS A 4 -5.14 10.66 -15.63
N SER A 5 -3.90 11.15 -15.68
CA SER A 5 -3.04 11.31 -14.50
C SER A 5 -3.41 12.52 -13.64
N LYS A 6 -4.06 13.56 -14.19
CA LYS A 6 -4.41 14.76 -13.43
C LYS A 6 -5.69 14.60 -12.59
N ALA A 7 -6.56 13.67 -12.95
CA ALA A 7 -7.85 13.45 -12.28
C ALA A 7 -7.78 12.56 -11.02
N PHE A 8 -6.58 12.13 -10.60
CA PHE A 8 -6.41 11.26 -9.43
C PHE A 8 -6.21 12.01 -8.10
N PHE A 9 -5.90 13.32 -8.11
CA PHE A 9 -5.01 13.86 -7.07
C PHE A 9 -5.41 15.11 -6.28
N GLU A 10 -6.67 15.55 -6.29
CA GLU A 10 -7.17 16.47 -5.24
C GLU A 10 -8.58 16.09 -4.80
N LYS A 11 -8.84 16.13 -3.47
CA LYS A 11 -10.10 15.86 -2.75
C LYS A 11 -11.07 14.96 -3.52
N THR A 12 -11.27 13.71 -3.09
CA THR A 12 -12.28 12.78 -3.61
C THR A 12 -13.55 13.52 -4.02
N ASP A 13 -13.65 13.84 -5.31
CA ASP A 13 -14.80 14.50 -5.91
C ASP A 13 -15.88 13.43 -5.95
N GLU A 14 -16.97 13.65 -5.22
CA GLU A 14 -18.08 12.70 -5.14
C GLU A 14 -18.59 12.32 -6.55
N GLY A 15 -18.51 13.23 -7.51
CA GLY A 15 -18.84 12.97 -8.91
C GLY A 15 -17.88 11.98 -9.58
N GLU A 16 -16.57 12.14 -9.38
CA GLU A 16 -15.55 11.22 -9.91
C GLU A 16 -15.59 9.86 -9.23
N VAL A 17 -15.80 9.83 -7.90
CA VAL A 17 -16.00 8.58 -7.15
C VAL A 17 -17.19 7.83 -7.72
N LYS A 18 -18.33 8.50 -7.93
CA LYS A 18 -19.53 7.86 -8.48
C LYS A 18 -19.29 7.31 -9.90
N LYS A 19 -18.63 8.08 -10.79
CA LYS A 19 -18.25 7.59 -12.12
C LYS A 19 -17.37 6.34 -12.04
N ARG A 20 -16.39 6.31 -11.13
CA ARG A 20 -15.54 5.12 -10.91
C ARG A 20 -16.34 3.95 -10.38
N GLN A 21 -17.27 4.16 -9.45
CA GLN A 21 -18.16 3.10 -8.96
C GLN A 21 -18.95 2.48 -10.11
N GLU A 22 -19.56 3.30 -10.96
CA GLU A 22 -20.29 2.84 -12.13
C GLU A 22 -19.37 2.09 -13.11
N ALA A 23 -18.20 2.63 -13.43
CA ALA A 23 -17.25 2.05 -14.37
C ALA A 23 -16.59 0.75 -13.87
N PHE A 24 -16.46 0.57 -12.56
CA PHE A 24 -15.74 -0.55 -11.95
C PHE A 24 -16.62 -1.50 -11.13
N THR A 25 -17.95 -1.37 -11.22
CA THR A 25 -18.90 -2.24 -10.50
C THR A 25 -18.62 -3.73 -10.72
N GLN A 26 -18.20 -4.15 -11.93
CA GLN A 26 -17.85 -5.55 -12.21
C GLN A 26 -16.70 -6.11 -11.35
N PHE A 27 -15.88 -5.24 -10.75
CA PHE A 27 -14.78 -5.65 -9.87
C PHE A 27 -15.20 -5.72 -8.39
N LEU A 28 -16.40 -5.25 -8.04
CA LEU A 28 -16.93 -5.34 -6.68
C LEU A 28 -17.52 -6.73 -6.43
N VAL A 29 -16.73 -7.61 -5.80
CA VAL A 29 -17.16 -8.97 -5.43
C VAL A 29 -17.68 -9.03 -3.99
N ASP A 30 -18.59 -9.93 -3.64
CA ASP A 30 -19.18 -9.92 -2.30
C ASP A 30 -18.20 -10.30 -1.18
N ALA A 31 -17.26 -11.20 -1.48
CA ALA A 31 -16.29 -11.72 -0.52
C ALA A 31 -14.92 -11.98 -1.18
N PRO A 32 -13.82 -11.94 -0.40
CA PRO A 32 -12.52 -12.37 -0.89
C PRO A 32 -12.52 -13.87 -1.21
N THR A 33 -11.61 -14.30 -2.09
CA THR A 33 -11.37 -15.73 -2.29
C THR A 33 -10.78 -16.36 -1.03
N THR A 34 -10.98 -17.66 -0.84
CA THR A 34 -10.43 -18.41 0.30
C THR A 34 -8.91 -18.23 0.43
N ALA A 35 -8.18 -18.21 -0.69
CA ALA A 35 -6.74 -18.01 -0.71
C ALA A 35 -6.33 -16.63 -0.16
N LYS A 36 -6.95 -15.54 -0.68
CA LYS A 36 -6.68 -14.18 -0.19
C LYS A 36 -7.02 -14.02 1.29
N LEU A 37 -8.16 -14.57 1.70
CA LEU A 37 -8.57 -14.51 3.09
C LEU A 37 -7.62 -15.28 4.00
N ALA A 38 -7.12 -16.45 3.57
CA ALA A 38 -6.21 -17.27 4.38
C ALA A 38 -4.89 -16.55 4.67
N GLU A 39 -4.31 -15.85 3.69
CA GLU A 39 -3.07 -15.08 3.86
C GLU A 39 -3.25 -13.96 4.91
N ALA A 40 -4.26 -13.13 4.74
CA ALA A 40 -4.52 -12.02 5.66
C ALA A 40 -5.09 -12.48 7.01
N ARG A 41 -5.78 -13.63 7.07
CA ARG A 41 -6.40 -14.16 8.31
C ARG A 41 -5.36 -14.37 9.39
N LYS A 42 -4.22 -14.99 9.08
CA LYS A 42 -3.15 -15.21 10.06
C LYS A 42 -2.70 -13.88 10.66
N LEU A 43 -2.52 -12.85 9.82
CA LEU A 43 -2.13 -11.53 10.28
C LEU A 43 -3.21 -10.90 11.17
N LEU A 44 -4.47 -10.91 10.76
CA LEU A 44 -5.58 -10.33 11.53
C LEU A 44 -5.82 -11.04 12.87
N GLU A 45 -5.67 -12.37 12.92
CA GLU A 45 -5.86 -13.15 14.15
C GLU A 45 -4.67 -12.99 15.11
N VAL A 46 -3.43 -13.07 14.60
CA VAL A 46 -2.22 -13.07 15.45
C VAL A 46 -1.81 -11.66 15.85
N TYR A 47 -1.75 -10.74 14.88
CA TYR A 47 -1.31 -9.36 15.13
C TYR A 47 -2.44 -8.51 15.69
N SER A 48 -3.60 -8.48 15.03
CA SER A 48 -4.73 -7.61 15.41
C SER A 48 -5.65 -8.20 16.46
N ARG A 49 -5.49 -9.49 16.80
CA ARG A 49 -6.34 -10.24 17.75
C ARG A 49 -7.84 -10.24 17.38
N VAL A 50 -8.15 -10.16 16.09
CA VAL A 50 -9.51 -10.33 15.59
C VAL A 50 -9.91 -11.80 15.78
N LYS A 51 -11.08 -12.06 16.36
CA LYS A 51 -11.58 -13.43 16.54
C LYS A 51 -11.83 -14.09 15.19
N SER A 52 -11.57 -15.38 15.06
CA SER A 52 -11.65 -16.10 13.78
C SER A 52 -13.00 -15.96 13.07
N GLU A 53 -14.11 -15.97 13.82
CA GLU A 53 -15.46 -15.77 13.31
C GLU A 53 -15.73 -14.34 12.81
N GLU A 54 -15.00 -13.35 13.32
CA GLU A 54 -15.16 -11.93 12.97
C GLU A 54 -14.28 -11.50 11.79
N VAL A 55 -13.24 -12.28 11.43
CA VAL A 55 -12.27 -11.89 10.39
C VAL A 55 -12.95 -11.55 9.05
N LEU A 56 -13.83 -12.41 8.55
CA LEU A 56 -14.49 -12.21 7.26
C LEU A 56 -15.45 -10.99 7.27
N PRO A 57 -16.42 -10.89 8.19
CA PRO A 57 -17.30 -9.72 8.25
C PRO A 57 -16.53 -8.41 8.48
N HIS A 58 -15.47 -8.41 9.29
CA HIS A 58 -14.60 -7.24 9.49
C HIS A 58 -13.92 -6.79 8.19
N VAL A 59 -13.30 -7.73 7.46
CA VAL A 59 -12.66 -7.45 6.17
C VAL A 59 -13.64 -6.92 5.13
N ILE A 60 -14.84 -7.50 5.03
CA ILE A 60 -15.90 -7.02 4.14
C ILE A 60 -16.32 -5.59 4.52
N ALA A 61 -16.51 -5.31 5.81
CA ALA A 61 -16.89 -3.98 6.28
C ALA A 61 -15.82 -2.92 5.93
N ILE A 62 -14.54 -3.22 6.15
CA ILE A 62 -13.43 -2.33 5.78
C ILE A 62 -13.40 -2.11 4.27
N ARG A 63 -13.49 -3.17 3.46
CA ARG A 63 -13.54 -3.04 2.00
C ARG A 63 -14.69 -2.16 1.55
N ASN A 64 -15.89 -2.36 2.11
CA ASN A 64 -17.07 -1.55 1.78
C ASN A 64 -16.86 -0.06 2.11
N LYS A 65 -16.15 0.27 3.18
CA LYS A 65 -15.75 1.65 3.48
C LYS A 65 -14.73 2.16 2.46
N ALA A 66 -13.69 1.38 2.15
CA ALA A 66 -12.66 1.75 1.17
C ALA A 66 -13.25 1.99 -0.23
N TRP A 67 -14.21 1.16 -0.66
CA TRP A 67 -14.89 1.31 -1.95
C TRP A 67 -15.70 2.61 -2.09
N LYS A 68 -16.22 3.13 -0.97
CA LYS A 68 -16.92 4.42 -0.94
C LYS A 68 -15.96 5.61 -1.02
N ILE A 69 -14.70 5.42 -0.67
CA ILE A 69 -13.67 6.45 -0.71
C ILE A 69 -13.09 6.53 -2.12
N ASP A 70 -12.47 5.46 -2.60
CA ASP A 70 -11.91 5.43 -3.96
C ASP A 70 -12.06 4.02 -4.57
N PRO A 71 -12.97 3.82 -5.54
CA PRO A 71 -13.43 2.50 -5.97
C PRO A 71 -12.49 1.88 -7.00
N PHE A 72 -11.23 1.65 -6.62
CA PHE A 72 -10.29 0.95 -7.48
C PHE A 72 -10.66 -0.54 -7.61
N PRO A 73 -10.45 -1.16 -8.79
CA PRO A 73 -10.65 -2.60 -8.98
C PRO A 73 -9.96 -3.46 -7.90
N CYS A 74 -8.75 -3.05 -7.49
CA CYS A 74 -8.00 -3.74 -6.45
C CYS A 74 -8.69 -3.72 -5.07
N ILE A 75 -9.41 -2.66 -4.73
CA ILE A 75 -10.22 -2.57 -3.51
C ILE A 75 -11.44 -3.48 -3.64
N GLY A 76 -12.16 -3.40 -4.75
CA GLY A 76 -13.35 -4.23 -5.02
C GLY A 76 -13.07 -5.72 -4.89
N GLN A 77 -11.89 -6.15 -5.36
CA GLN A 77 -11.43 -7.55 -5.37
C GLN A 77 -10.61 -7.96 -4.14
N PHE A 78 -10.52 -7.13 -3.09
CA PHE A 78 -9.76 -7.43 -1.87
C PHE A 78 -8.27 -7.69 -2.11
N ASN A 79 -7.64 -7.06 -3.10
CA ASN A 79 -6.22 -7.26 -3.40
C ASN A 79 -5.29 -6.76 -2.28
N PHE A 80 -5.76 -5.88 -1.39
CA PHE A 80 -4.99 -5.47 -0.20
C PHE A 80 -4.75 -6.61 0.79
N LEU A 81 -5.45 -7.75 0.66
CA LEU A 81 -5.19 -8.95 1.45
C LEU A 81 -4.07 -9.82 0.87
N ASP A 82 -3.63 -9.54 -0.36
CA ASP A 82 -2.56 -10.25 -1.05
C ASP A 82 -1.20 -9.73 -0.55
N LEU A 83 -0.62 -10.40 0.45
CA LEU A 83 0.65 -10.02 1.11
C LEU A 83 1.86 -10.42 0.25
N SER A 84 1.96 -9.77 -0.90
CA SER A 84 2.92 -10.15 -1.94
C SER A 84 4.37 -9.91 -1.53
N VAL A 85 4.66 -8.98 -0.61
CA VAL A 85 6.02 -8.79 -0.09
C VAL A 85 6.50 -10.04 0.65
N SER A 86 5.63 -10.70 1.43
CA SER A 86 5.98 -11.88 2.22
C SER A 86 6.33 -13.11 1.36
N ARG A 87 5.95 -13.09 0.08
CA ARG A 87 6.32 -14.13 -0.91
C ARG A 87 7.55 -13.77 -1.73
N SER A 88 8.11 -12.57 -1.55
CA SER A 88 9.34 -12.16 -2.22
C SER A 88 10.52 -13.00 -1.74
N PRO A 89 11.42 -13.48 -2.62
CA PRO A 89 12.65 -14.13 -2.20
C PRO A 89 13.57 -13.20 -1.39
N PHE A 90 13.37 -11.87 -1.50
CA PHE A 90 14.10 -10.87 -0.72
C PHE A 90 13.49 -10.60 0.66
N TYR A 91 12.31 -11.14 0.98
CA TYR A 91 11.63 -10.86 2.25
C TYR A 91 12.49 -11.18 3.49
N PRO A 92 13.17 -12.34 3.60
CA PRO A 92 13.99 -12.65 4.78
C PRO A 92 15.13 -11.64 4.98
N GLU A 93 15.80 -11.26 3.89
CA GLU A 93 16.87 -10.28 3.93
C GLU A 93 16.36 -8.89 4.32
N VAL A 94 15.26 -8.44 3.72
CA VAL A 94 14.63 -7.15 4.03
C VAL A 94 14.20 -7.10 5.50
N LEU A 95 13.53 -8.16 5.99
CA LEU A 95 13.10 -8.27 7.38
C LEU A 95 14.29 -8.17 8.34
N GLU A 96 15.37 -8.91 8.09
CA GLU A 96 16.57 -8.87 8.94
C GLU A 96 17.25 -7.51 8.91
N ARG A 97 17.36 -6.86 7.74
CA ARG A 97 17.90 -5.49 7.65
C ARG A 97 17.07 -4.50 8.47
N VAL A 98 15.74 -4.58 8.40
CA VAL A 98 14.84 -3.69 9.17
C VAL A 98 14.97 -3.92 10.67
N LYS A 99 15.12 -5.17 11.12
CA LYS A 99 15.41 -5.50 12.52
C LYS A 99 16.74 -4.89 13.02
N HIS A 100 17.71 -4.69 12.12
CA HIS A 100 19.00 -4.08 12.42
C HIS A 100 19.06 -2.57 12.12
N GLY A 101 17.91 -1.91 12.00
CA GLY A 101 17.83 -0.44 11.95
C GLY A 101 17.66 0.15 10.56
N HIS A 102 17.62 -0.66 9.50
CA HIS A 102 17.30 -0.15 8.17
C HIS A 102 15.84 0.33 8.11
N LYS A 103 15.62 1.42 7.40
CA LYS A 103 14.28 1.97 7.18
C LYS A 103 13.68 1.42 5.88
N LEU A 104 12.40 1.03 5.94
CA LEU A 104 11.62 0.59 4.78
C LEU A 104 10.44 1.52 4.52
N LEU A 105 10.23 1.88 3.26
CA LEU A 105 9.05 2.61 2.80
C LEU A 105 8.22 1.71 1.88
N ASP A 106 6.97 1.46 2.26
CA ASP A 106 5.94 0.91 1.39
C ASP A 106 5.25 2.06 0.64
N LEU A 107 5.58 2.18 -0.65
CA LEU A 107 5.12 3.24 -1.54
C LEU A 107 3.86 2.78 -2.29
N GLY A 108 2.75 3.50 -2.10
CA GLY A 108 1.42 3.05 -2.51
C GLY A 108 0.84 2.00 -1.56
N CYS A 109 1.04 2.18 -0.25
CA CYS A 109 0.77 1.17 0.76
C CYS A 109 -0.74 0.87 0.98
N CYS A 110 -1.65 1.68 0.43
CA CYS A 110 -3.09 1.53 0.60
C CYS A 110 -3.49 1.45 2.09
N LEU A 111 -3.91 0.27 2.57
CA LEU A 111 -4.29 0.02 3.97
C LEU A 111 -3.08 -0.34 4.86
N GLY A 112 -1.86 -0.38 4.31
CA GLY A 112 -0.63 -0.66 5.02
C GLY A 112 -0.54 -2.11 5.53
N CYS A 113 -1.01 -3.07 4.75
CA CYS A 113 -1.00 -4.50 5.11
C CYS A 113 0.43 -5.08 5.13
N GLU A 114 1.26 -4.72 4.16
CA GLU A 114 2.63 -5.23 4.03
C GLU A 114 3.50 -4.77 5.21
N ILE A 115 3.37 -3.51 5.64
CA ILE A 115 4.00 -2.97 6.86
C ILE A 115 3.68 -3.85 8.06
N ARG A 116 2.42 -4.23 8.22
CA ARG A 116 1.98 -5.00 9.40
C ARG A 116 2.38 -6.47 9.32
N ALA A 117 2.57 -7.00 8.11
CA ALA A 117 3.22 -8.30 7.92
C ALA A 117 4.66 -8.28 8.47
N PHE A 118 5.45 -7.25 8.14
CA PHE A 118 6.80 -7.09 8.73
C PHE A 118 6.77 -6.98 10.25
N VAL A 119 5.84 -6.20 10.82
CA VAL A 119 5.73 -6.06 12.28
C VAL A 119 5.36 -7.39 12.94
N ALA A 120 4.43 -8.14 12.36
CA ALA A 120 4.03 -9.46 12.85
C ALA A 120 5.20 -10.46 12.85
N ASP A 121 6.14 -10.31 11.92
CA ASP A 121 7.37 -11.11 11.83
C ASP A 121 8.56 -10.52 12.63
N GLY A 122 8.30 -9.48 13.43
CA GLY A 122 9.23 -8.95 14.43
C GLY A 122 10.05 -7.73 14.00
N ALA A 123 9.70 -7.06 12.89
CA ALA A 123 10.30 -5.78 12.54
C ALA A 123 9.90 -4.68 13.55
N PRO A 124 10.84 -3.82 14.01
CA PRO A 124 10.51 -2.62 14.78
C PRO A 124 9.64 -1.68 13.94
N SER A 125 8.41 -1.42 14.39
CA SER A 125 7.45 -0.64 13.61
C SER A 125 7.89 0.80 13.31
N GLU A 126 8.73 1.40 14.18
CA GLU A 126 9.32 2.73 14.01
C GLU A 126 10.28 2.84 12.80
N ASN A 127 10.77 1.71 12.28
CA ASN A 127 11.61 1.66 11.08
C ASN A 127 10.78 1.53 9.79
N LEU A 128 9.46 1.37 9.91
CA LEU A 128 8.56 1.16 8.78
C LEU A 128 7.76 2.43 8.48
N TYR A 129 7.72 2.76 7.20
CA TYR A 129 7.05 3.93 6.65
C TYR A 129 6.07 3.47 5.59
N GLY A 130 4.89 4.07 5.55
CA GLY A 130 3.90 3.86 4.51
C GLY A 130 3.54 5.17 3.86
N SER A 131 3.43 5.19 2.53
CA SER A 131 2.91 6.33 1.81
C SER A 131 1.80 5.89 0.89
N ASP A 132 0.72 6.65 0.87
CA ASP A 132 -0.33 6.55 -0.14
C ASP A 132 -0.83 7.95 -0.43
N ILE A 133 -1.41 8.18 -1.59
CA ILE A 133 -2.07 9.46 -1.86
C ILE A 133 -3.27 9.65 -0.93
N ASN A 134 -3.98 8.57 -0.61
CA ASN A 134 -5.27 8.64 0.04
C ASN A 134 -5.14 8.46 1.57
N SER A 135 -5.17 9.58 2.29
CA SER A 135 -5.12 9.57 3.77
C SER A 135 -6.24 8.74 4.42
N HIS A 136 -7.39 8.58 3.77
CA HIS A 136 -8.49 7.77 4.31
C HIS A 136 -8.19 6.27 4.23
N PHE A 137 -7.41 5.82 3.23
CA PHE A 137 -6.91 4.44 3.22
C PHE A 137 -5.92 4.20 4.35
N LEU A 138 -5.02 5.15 4.62
CA LEU A 138 -4.10 5.06 5.76
C LEU A 138 -4.89 4.96 7.08
N ALA A 139 -5.96 5.76 7.22
CA ALA A 139 -6.85 5.70 8.37
C ALA A 139 -7.59 4.35 8.49
N LEU A 140 -8.13 3.83 7.39
CA LEU A 140 -8.81 2.53 7.35
C LEU A 140 -7.85 1.37 7.63
N GLY A 141 -6.56 1.51 7.37
CA GLY A 141 -5.55 0.54 7.79
C GLY A 141 -5.56 0.35 9.31
N TYR A 142 -5.63 1.44 10.08
CA TYR A 142 -5.75 1.35 11.53
C TYR A 142 -7.05 0.68 11.98
N ASP A 143 -8.16 0.92 11.29
CA ASP A 143 -9.43 0.24 11.58
C ASP A 143 -9.37 -1.26 11.24
N LEU A 144 -8.70 -1.63 10.14
CA LEU A 144 -8.53 -3.02 9.73
C LEU A 144 -7.73 -3.81 10.76
N PHE A 145 -6.65 -3.21 11.28
CA PHE A 145 -5.72 -3.91 12.15
C PHE A 145 -5.83 -3.56 13.64
N LEU A 146 -6.76 -2.68 14.01
CA LEU A 146 -7.08 -2.33 15.40
C LEU A 146 -5.85 -1.84 16.20
N ASP A 147 -4.90 -1.16 15.53
CA ASP A 147 -3.55 -0.92 16.04
C ASP A 147 -3.18 0.57 16.15
N LYS A 148 -4.17 1.47 16.08
CA LYS A 148 -3.95 2.93 16.13
C LYS A 148 -3.13 3.40 17.33
N SER A 149 -3.22 2.70 18.47
CA SER A 149 -2.50 3.03 19.70
C SER A 149 -1.19 2.25 19.88
N THR A 150 -0.92 1.23 19.07
CA THR A 150 0.20 0.30 19.25
C THR A 150 1.24 0.38 18.13
N LEU A 151 0.81 0.66 16.90
CA LEU A 151 1.71 0.76 15.75
C LEU A 151 2.46 2.09 15.77
N LYS A 152 3.80 2.05 15.68
CA LYS A 152 4.67 3.24 15.69
C LYS A 152 5.19 3.64 14.31
N SER A 153 4.71 2.98 13.25
CA SER A 153 5.07 3.29 11.88
C SER A 153 4.60 4.68 11.46
N THR A 154 5.34 5.31 10.57
CA THR A 154 4.99 6.62 10.03
C THR A 154 4.22 6.47 8.74
N PHE A 155 2.97 6.94 8.70
CA PHE A 155 2.16 6.98 7.49
C PHE A 155 2.07 8.41 6.95
N ILE A 156 2.35 8.57 5.66
CA ILE A 156 2.41 9.86 4.98
C ILE A 156 1.41 9.87 3.83
N ALA A 157 0.43 10.76 3.90
CA ALA A 157 -0.44 11.03 2.77
C ALA A 157 0.26 11.97 1.79
N ALA A 158 0.60 11.50 0.59
CA ALA A 158 1.39 12.30 -0.36
C ALA A 158 1.17 11.92 -1.82
N ASP A 159 1.17 12.92 -2.68
CA ASP A 159 1.37 12.77 -4.12
C ASP A 159 2.88 12.64 -4.41
N LEU A 160 3.23 11.62 -5.20
CA LEU A 160 4.60 11.36 -5.66
C LEU A 160 5.17 12.49 -6.53
N PHE A 161 4.32 13.24 -7.21
CA PHE A 161 4.73 14.28 -8.16
C PHE A 161 4.49 15.70 -7.67
N ALA A 162 3.89 15.87 -6.48
CA ALA A 162 3.74 17.19 -5.88
C ALA A 162 5.10 17.82 -5.56
N SER A 163 5.15 19.15 -5.64
CA SER A 163 6.30 19.94 -5.23
C SER A 163 5.80 21.25 -4.62
N PRO A 164 5.98 21.49 -3.31
CA PRO A 164 6.60 20.58 -2.33
C PRO A 164 5.73 19.36 -2.00
N SER A 165 6.36 18.26 -1.56
CA SER A 165 5.68 17.04 -1.11
C SER A 165 6.03 16.68 0.34
N PRO A 166 5.10 16.16 1.15
CA PRO A 166 5.42 15.62 2.48
C PRO A 166 6.52 14.54 2.44
N LEU A 167 6.64 13.81 1.32
CA LEU A 167 7.69 12.81 1.10
C LEU A 167 9.09 13.43 0.98
N ASP A 168 9.22 14.75 0.80
CA ASP A 168 10.54 15.40 0.72
C ASP A 168 11.31 15.25 2.04
N SER A 169 10.59 15.09 3.15
CA SER A 169 11.14 14.77 4.46
C SER A 169 11.81 13.40 4.55
N LEU A 170 11.63 12.51 3.55
CA LEU A 170 12.26 11.19 3.47
C LEU A 170 13.37 11.11 2.41
N ASN A 171 13.68 12.19 1.71
CA ASN A 171 14.71 12.20 0.68
C ASN A 171 16.06 11.77 1.28
N GLY A 172 16.71 10.77 0.65
CA GLY A 172 17.99 10.23 1.09
C GLY A 172 17.95 9.52 2.45
N GLN A 173 16.79 9.02 2.90
CA GLN A 173 16.64 8.41 4.23
C GLN A 173 16.19 6.96 4.22
N MET A 174 15.72 6.44 3.09
CA MET A 174 15.19 5.07 3.02
C MET A 174 16.26 4.08 2.54
N ASN A 175 16.49 2.99 3.27
CA ASN A 175 17.37 1.93 2.78
C ASN A 175 16.65 1.02 1.78
N ILE A 176 15.34 0.86 1.98
CA ILE A 176 14.50 -0.07 1.22
C ILE A 176 13.23 0.66 0.80
N VAL A 177 12.92 0.63 -0.49
CA VAL A 177 11.62 1.07 -1.02
C VAL A 177 10.91 -0.13 -1.63
N TYR A 178 9.79 -0.50 -1.03
CA TYR A 178 8.85 -1.44 -1.59
C TYR A 178 7.80 -0.68 -2.40
N ALA A 179 7.61 -1.04 -3.67
CA ALA A 179 6.63 -0.42 -4.54
C ALA A 179 5.93 -1.48 -5.40
N ALA A 180 4.80 -2.00 -4.91
CA ALA A 180 3.96 -2.93 -5.67
C ALA A 180 2.76 -2.23 -6.28
N SER A 181 2.47 -2.54 -7.54
CA SER A 181 1.29 -2.03 -8.24
C SER A 181 1.18 -0.49 -8.31
N VAL A 182 2.29 0.23 -8.20
CA VAL A 182 2.35 1.70 -8.36
C VAL A 182 2.83 2.12 -9.74
N ILE A 183 3.94 1.56 -10.23
CA ILE A 183 4.60 2.05 -11.44
C ILE A 183 3.70 1.85 -12.67
N HIS A 184 2.97 0.73 -12.74
CA HIS A 184 2.09 0.44 -13.87
C HIS A 184 0.89 1.39 -14.02
N LEU A 185 0.58 2.20 -13.00
CA LEU A 185 -0.49 3.20 -13.07
C LEU A 185 -0.15 4.38 -14.00
N PHE A 186 1.11 4.49 -14.41
CA PHE A 186 1.61 5.62 -15.17
C PHE A 186 2.05 5.23 -16.57
N ASP A 187 1.97 6.18 -17.48
CA ASP A 187 2.58 6.07 -18.80
C ASP A 187 4.11 6.10 -18.71
N ARG A 188 4.82 5.82 -19.81
CA ARG A 188 6.28 5.70 -19.77
C ARG A 188 7.01 6.96 -19.23
N PRO A 189 6.61 8.20 -19.58
CA PRO A 189 7.11 9.39 -18.91
C PRO A 189 6.85 9.42 -17.40
N GLY A 190 5.63 9.10 -16.95
CA GLY A 190 5.30 9.02 -15.53
C GLY A 190 6.05 7.93 -14.79
N GLN A 191 6.22 6.75 -15.38
CA GLN A 191 7.03 5.65 -14.83
C GLN A 191 8.46 6.09 -14.56
N LYS A 192 9.09 6.82 -15.51
CA LYS A 192 10.42 7.40 -15.30
C LYS A 192 10.44 8.35 -14.11
N LYS A 193 9.41 9.19 -13.95
CA LYS A 193 9.30 10.10 -12.80
C LYS A 193 9.13 9.35 -11.48
N VAL A 194 8.33 8.27 -11.45
CA VAL A 194 8.19 7.44 -10.24
C VAL A 194 9.52 6.82 -9.87
N VAL A 195 10.25 6.23 -10.83
CA VAL A 195 11.56 5.63 -10.57
C VAL A 195 12.56 6.70 -10.09
N GLN A 196 12.57 7.88 -10.70
CA GLN A 196 13.38 9.01 -10.21
C GLN A 196 13.03 9.41 -8.78
N ARG A 197 11.73 9.45 -8.44
CA ARG A 197 11.26 9.75 -7.07
C ARG A 197 11.74 8.68 -6.09
N ILE A 198 11.63 7.40 -6.44
CA ILE A 198 12.14 6.29 -5.63
C ILE A 198 13.65 6.46 -5.39
N THR A 199 14.42 6.78 -6.42
CA THR A 199 15.87 7.00 -6.27
C THR A 199 16.19 8.18 -5.35
N GLN A 200 15.39 9.25 -5.36
CA GLN A 200 15.56 10.38 -4.44
C GLN A 200 15.24 10.03 -2.97
N LEU A 201 14.32 9.10 -2.73
CA LEU A 201 13.95 8.64 -1.40
C LEU A 201 15.00 7.70 -0.80
N LEU A 202 15.69 6.94 -1.65
CA LEU A 202 16.72 6.00 -1.23
C LEU A 202 17.98 6.71 -0.70
N VAL A 203 18.61 6.13 0.32
CA VAL A 203 19.95 6.54 0.77
C VAL A 203 20.96 6.31 -0.36
N THR A 204 21.95 7.20 -0.47
CA THR A 204 23.05 7.09 -1.45
C THR A 204 24.16 6.20 -0.90
N GLU A 205 23.84 4.94 -0.61
CA GLU A 205 24.77 3.92 -0.12
C GLU A 205 24.66 2.64 -0.97
N PRO A 206 25.74 1.84 -1.05
CA PRO A 206 25.65 0.48 -1.59
C PRO A 206 24.55 -0.32 -0.88
N ASP A 207 23.99 -1.29 -1.60
CA ASP A 207 22.99 -2.23 -1.09
C ASP A 207 21.61 -1.63 -0.75
N SER A 208 21.31 -0.38 -1.12
CA SER A 208 19.94 0.13 -1.17
C SER A 208 19.05 -0.74 -2.08
N ILE A 209 17.84 -1.07 -1.62
CA ILE A 209 16.94 -2.00 -2.33
C ILE A 209 15.70 -1.25 -2.80
N CYS A 210 15.38 -1.40 -4.09
CA CYS A 210 14.03 -1.16 -4.61
C CYS A 210 13.45 -2.50 -5.06
N LEU A 211 12.32 -2.90 -4.49
CA LEU A 211 11.65 -4.16 -4.83
C LEU A 211 10.13 -3.98 -4.92
N GLY A 212 9.45 -4.92 -5.59
CA GLY A 212 8.01 -4.89 -5.75
C GLY A 212 7.55 -5.69 -6.95
N ARG A 213 6.23 -5.71 -7.19
CA ARG A 213 5.62 -6.36 -8.36
C ARG A 213 4.89 -5.32 -9.19
N GLN A 214 5.00 -5.39 -10.50
CA GLN A 214 4.22 -4.55 -11.43
C GLN A 214 3.45 -5.43 -12.40
N VAL A 215 2.28 -4.95 -12.84
CA VAL A 215 1.55 -5.56 -13.95
C VAL A 215 2.15 -5.01 -15.24
N GLY A 216 2.57 -5.90 -16.13
CA GLY A 216 2.92 -5.54 -17.50
C GLY A 216 1.64 -5.45 -18.34
N ASP A 217 1.59 -4.45 -19.23
CA ASP A 217 0.63 -4.43 -20.33
C ASP A 217 1.41 -4.57 -21.65
N ASN A 218 0.84 -5.30 -22.61
CA ASN A 218 1.48 -5.61 -23.89
C ASN A 218 1.51 -4.41 -24.85
N GLY A 219 1.10 -3.22 -24.40
CA GLY A 219 1.23 -1.98 -25.17
C GLY A 219 0.65 -2.10 -26.57
N THR A 220 -0.64 -2.37 -26.67
CA THR A 220 -1.37 -2.35 -27.95
C THR A 220 -2.03 -1.00 -28.17
#